data_AF-E9H676-F1
#
_entry.id   AF-E9H676-F1
#
_cell.length_a   1.000
_cell.length_b   1.000
_cell.length_c   1.000
_cell.angle_alpha   90.00
_cell.angle_beta   90.00
_cell.angle_gamma   90.00
#
_symmetry.space_group_name_H-M   'P 1'
#
loop_
_entity.id
_entity.type
_entity.pdbx_description
1 polymer ?
#
loop_
_entity_poly.entity_id
_entity_poly.type
_entity_poly.pdbx_seq_one_letter_code
_entity_poly.pdbx_strand_id
1 'polypeptide(L)'
;MMCNYHAFTMVTFGILTPMIACAMALERYFGIRHGYFYMLHFSPQRARMALLSLWLVAIIFSALPIFGFGQYAIQYPGTWCFLNLHPENAIDAAYSITFAVLNLLLIGVMIICNIGVQCK
;
A
#
# COMPACT_ATOMS: atom_id res chain seq x y z
N MET A 1 9.67 -7.33 -21.37
CA MET A 1 9.31 -8.21 -20.24
C MET A 1 9.99 -7.82 -18.93
N MET A 2 11.30 -7.56 -18.89
CA MET A 2 11.99 -7.12 -17.66
C MET A 2 11.38 -5.84 -17.03
N CYS A 3 10.96 -4.89 -17.87
CA CYS A 3 10.32 -3.64 -17.43
C CYS A 3 9.04 -3.87 -16.61
N ASN A 4 8.17 -4.77 -17.05
CA ASN A 4 6.91 -5.08 -16.37
C ASN A 4 7.16 -5.76 -15.02
N TYR A 5 8.13 -6.68 -14.95
CA TYR A 5 8.50 -7.32 -13.69
C TYR A 5 9.05 -6.31 -12.69
N HIS A 6 9.96 -5.43 -13.13
CA HIS A 6 10.53 -4.40 -12.28
C HIS A 6 9.49 -3.38 -11.81
N ALA A 7 8.58 -2.95 -12.70
CA ALA A 7 7.50 -2.05 -12.32
C ALA A 7 6.52 -2.73 -11.35
N PHE A 8 6.17 -4.00 -11.60
CA PHE A 8 5.30 -4.78 -10.72
C PHE A 8 5.87 -4.90 -9.31
N THR A 9 7.16 -5.24 -9.17
CA THR A 9 7.80 -5.35 -7.85
C THR A 9 7.86 -3.99 -7.16
N MET A 10 8.30 -2.94 -7.84
CA MET A 10 8.34 -1.56 -7.32
C MET A 10 6.97 -1.12 -6.77
N VAL A 11 5.89 -1.30 -7.54
CA VAL A 11 4.54 -0.91 -7.13
C VAL A 11 4.03 -1.76 -5.97
N THR A 12 4.27 -3.07 -6.01
CA THR A 12 3.86 -3.99 -4.93
C THR A 12 4.51 -3.59 -3.60
N PHE A 13 5.83 -3.41 -3.58
CA PHE A 13 6.53 -2.96 -2.37
C PHE A 13 6.15 -1.54 -1.95
N GLY A 14 5.87 -0.67 -2.93
CA GLY A 14 5.41 0.70 -2.70
C GLY A 14 4.09 0.78 -1.94
N ILE A 15 3.14 -0.12 -2.19
CA ILE A 15 1.85 -0.19 -1.46
C ILE A 15 1.97 -1.02 -0.19
N LEU A 16 2.66 -2.16 -0.27
CA LEU A 16 2.74 -3.11 0.83
C LEU A 16 3.42 -2.50 2.07
N THR A 17 4.51 -1.75 1.87
CA THR A 17 5.27 -1.13 2.96
C THR A 17 4.40 -0.18 3.81
N PRO A 18 3.71 0.83 3.25
CA PRO A 18 2.83 1.71 4.02
C PRO A 18 1.60 0.99 4.57
N MET A 19 1.07 -0.04 3.88
CA MET A 19 -0.02 -0.86 4.43
C MET A 19 0.40 -1.58 5.72
N ILE A 20 1.57 -2.24 5.71
CA ILE A 20 2.10 -2.93 6.89
C ILE A 20 2.40 -1.91 8.00
N ALA A 21 3.03 -0.78 7.66
CA ALA A 21 3.31 0.28 8.63
C ALA A 21 2.04 0.85 9.26
N CYS A 22 0.97 1.05 8.48
CA CYS A 22 -0.34 1.46 8.98
C CYS A 22 -0.95 0.40 9.90
N ALA A 23 -0.88 -0.89 9.54
CA ALA A 23 -1.35 -1.97 10.39
C ALA A 23 -0.62 -2.01 11.74
N MET A 24 0.71 -1.86 11.74
CA MET A 24 1.51 -1.78 12.96
C MET A 24 1.15 -0.55 13.82
N ALA A 25 0.92 0.61 13.20
CA ALA A 25 0.52 1.82 13.92
C ALA A 25 -0.87 1.66 14.57
N LEU A 26 -1.82 1.06 13.84
CA LEU A 26 -3.17 0.76 14.35
C LEU A 26 -3.13 -0.24 15.50
N GLU A 27 -2.33 -1.30 15.39
CA GLU A 27 -2.13 -2.28 16.46
C GLU A 27 -1.71 -1.61 17.78
N ARG A 28 -0.71 -0.72 17.71
CA ARG A 28 -0.25 0.08 18.86
C ARG A 28 -1.32 1.03 19.39
N TYR A 29 -2.01 1.73 18.48
CA TYR A 29 -3.08 2.67 18.85
C TYR A 29 -4.21 1.97 19.61
N PHE A 30 -4.67 0.81 19.12
CA PHE A 30 -5.71 0.02 19.79
C PHE A 30 -5.23 -0.58 21.11
N GLY A 31 -3.98 -1.07 21.17
CA GLY A 31 -3.40 -1.58 22.42
C GLY A 31 -3.38 -0.52 23.53
N ILE A 32 -3.05 0.73 23.20
CA ILE A 32 -2.94 1.82 24.17
C ILE A 32 -4.29 2.45 24.52
N ARG A 33 -5.18 2.66 23.54
CA ARG A 33 -6.49 3.31 23.77
C ARG A 33 -7.55 2.34 24.29
N HIS A 34 -7.56 1.10 23.81
CA HIS A 34 -8.61 0.11 24.08
C HIS A 34 -8.00 -1.29 24.36
N GLY A 35 -7.21 -1.41 25.43
CA GLY A 35 -6.52 -2.65 25.81
C GLY A 35 -7.44 -3.88 25.96
N TYR A 36 -8.71 -3.69 26.36
CA TYR A 36 -9.68 -4.80 26.47
C TYR A 36 -10.07 -5.38 25.10
N PHE A 37 -10.25 -4.53 24.08
CA PHE A 37 -10.58 -4.98 22.73
C PHE A 37 -9.36 -5.61 22.03
N TYR A 38 -8.17 -5.10 22.34
CA TYR A 38 -6.90 -5.65 21.85
C TYR A 38 -6.72 -7.12 22.26
N MET A 39 -6.94 -7.44 23.54
CA MET A 39 -6.75 -8.79 24.06
C MET A 39 -7.71 -9.84 23.46
N LEU A 40 -8.91 -9.42 23.04
CA LEU A 40 -9.88 -10.31 22.39
C LEU A 40 -9.64 -10.48 20.89
N HIS A 41 -9.11 -9.45 20.21
CA HIS A 41 -8.99 -9.43 18.76
C HIS A 41 -7.59 -9.73 18.22
N PHE A 42 -6.53 -9.33 18.91
CA PHE A 42 -5.15 -9.46 18.46
C PHE A 42 -4.51 -10.75 18.97
N SER A 43 -4.66 -11.82 18.17
CA SER A 43 -3.93 -13.07 18.32
C SER A 43 -2.82 -13.15 17.25
N PRO A 44 -1.65 -13.77 17.53
CA PRO A 44 -0.56 -13.91 16.56
C PRO A 44 -0.99 -14.57 15.25
N GLN A 45 -1.98 -15.47 15.29
CA GLN A 45 -2.54 -16.10 14.10
C GLN A 45 -3.30 -15.10 13.21
N ARG A 46 -4.05 -14.18 13.83
CA ARG A 46 -4.81 -13.13 13.13
C ARG A 46 -3.89 -12.06 12.56
N ALA A 47 -2.83 -11.69 13.26
CA ALA A 47 -1.81 -10.79 12.73
C ALA A 47 -1.14 -11.39 11.48
N ARG A 48 -0.80 -12.69 11.51
CA ARG A 48 -0.29 -13.39 10.32
C ARG A 48 -1.30 -13.42 9.17
N MET A 49 -2.57 -13.70 9.44
CA MET A 49 -3.62 -13.66 8.41
C MET A 49 -3.79 -12.25 7.83
N ALA A 50 -3.72 -11.22 8.67
CA ALA A 50 -3.77 -9.83 8.22
C ALA A 50 -2.59 -9.50 7.29
N LEU A 51 -1.35 -9.86 7.66
CA LEU A 51 -0.18 -9.68 6.79
C LEU A 51 -0.31 -10.40 5.46
N LEU A 52 -0.81 -11.64 5.45
CA LEU A 52 -1.07 -12.39 4.22
C LEU A 52 -2.13 -11.69 3.37
N SER A 53 -3.20 -11.18 3.97
CA SER A 53 -4.24 -10.46 3.26
C SER A 53 -3.73 -9.16 2.64
N LEU A 54 -2.88 -8.39 3.35
CA LEU A 54 -2.25 -7.18 2.82
C LEU A 54 -1.33 -7.50 1.63
N TRP A 55 -0.56 -8.59 1.72
CA TRP A 55 0.25 -9.10 0.61
C TRP A 55 -0.60 -9.43 -0.62
N LEU A 56 -1.69 -10.17 -0.43
CA LEU A 56 -2.60 -10.53 -1.52
C LEU A 56 -3.23 -9.30 -2.16
N VAL A 57 -3.70 -8.33 -1.35
CA VAL A 57 -4.29 -7.08 -1.86
C VAL A 57 -3.26 -6.28 -2.65
N ALA A 58 -2.03 -6.15 -2.15
CA ALA A 58 -0.96 -5.44 -2.85
C ALA A 58 -0.63 -6.10 -4.20
N ILE A 59 -0.53 -7.44 -4.24
CA ILE A 59 -0.29 -8.21 -5.47
C ILE A 59 -1.43 -8.06 -6.46
N ILE A 60 -2.69 -8.14 -6.00
CA ILE A 60 -3.86 -8.00 -6.87
C ILE A 60 -3.88 -6.58 -7.47
N PHE A 61 -3.66 -5.56 -6.65
CA PHE A 61 -3.63 -4.18 -7.09
C PHE A 61 -2.50 -3.95 -8.12
N SER A 62 -1.30 -4.46 -7.87
CA SER A 62 -0.19 -4.33 -8.83
C SER A 62 -0.35 -5.21 -10.08
N ALA A 63 -1.17 -6.28 -10.03
CA ALA A 63 -1.45 -7.10 -11.20
C ALA A 63 -2.51 -6.51 -12.13
N LEU A 64 -3.38 -5.60 -11.67
CA LEU A 64 -4.40 -4.91 -12.50
C LEU A 64 -3.87 -4.35 -13.84
N PRO A 65 -2.74 -3.64 -13.90
CA PRO A 65 -2.19 -3.12 -15.16
C PRO A 65 -1.76 -4.24 -16.13
N ILE A 66 -1.45 -5.45 -15.64
CA ILE A 66 -1.15 -6.61 -16.50
C ILE A 66 -2.42 -7.10 -17.23
N PHE A 67 -3.60 -6.91 -16.62
CA PHE A 67 -4.90 -7.25 -17.20
C PHE A 67 -5.50 -6.13 -18.07
N GLY A 68 -4.76 -5.04 -18.31
CA GLY A 68 -5.17 -3.95 -19.21
C GLY A 68 -5.75 -2.71 -18.51
N PHE A 69 -5.79 -2.67 -17.17
CA PHE A 69 -6.17 -1.48 -16.39
C PHE A 69 -4.95 -0.62 -16.03
N GLY A 70 -4.28 -0.07 -17.05
CA GLY A 70 -3.12 0.80 -16.88
C GLY A 70 -1.88 0.34 -17.65
N GLN A 71 -0.97 1.27 -17.99
CA GLN A 71 0.32 0.95 -18.62
C GLN A 71 1.53 1.24 -17.73
N TYR A 72 2.49 0.31 -17.75
CA TYR A 72 3.83 0.54 -17.21
C TYR A 72 4.72 1.17 -18.26
N ALA A 73 5.31 2.32 -17.92
CA ALA A 73 6.18 3.07 -18.81
C ALA A 73 7.60 3.16 -18.25
N ILE A 74 8.57 3.20 -19.15
CA ILE A 74 9.94 3.58 -18.82
C ILE A 74 9.94 5.06 -18.45
N GLN A 75 10.49 5.38 -17.29
CA GLN A 75 10.71 6.76 -16.87
C GLN A 75 12.14 7.18 -17.22
N TYR A 76 12.32 8.46 -17.57
CA TYR A 76 13.65 9.03 -17.88
C TYR A 76 14.55 8.91 -16.63
N PRO A 77 15.82 8.47 -16.72
CA PRO A 77 16.71 8.30 -17.90
C PRO A 77 16.70 6.92 -18.57
N GLY A 78 15.62 6.13 -18.44
CA GLY A 78 15.53 4.82 -19.11
C GLY A 78 15.96 3.62 -18.27
N THR A 79 16.42 3.86 -17.04
CA THR A 79 17.01 2.83 -16.16
C THR A 79 15.97 2.11 -15.29
N TRP A 80 14.74 2.62 -15.22
CA TRP A 80 13.70 2.12 -14.34
C TRP A 80 12.32 2.22 -14.98
N CYS A 81 11.47 1.26 -14.61
CA CYS A 81 10.09 1.18 -15.05
C CYS A 81 9.14 1.38 -13.88
N PHE A 82 8.12 2.20 -14.08
CA PHE A 82 7.10 2.49 -13.07
C PHE A 82 5.73 2.74 -13.74
N LEU A 83 4.74 3.15 -12.95
CA LEU A 83 3.45 3.60 -13.49
C LEU A 83 3.67 4.75 -14.47
N ASN A 84 2.84 4.84 -15.51
CA ASN A 84 2.88 5.99 -16.41
C ASN A 84 2.43 7.26 -15.65
N LEU A 85 3.39 8.15 -15.36
CA LEU A 85 3.16 9.43 -14.68
C LEU A 85 2.66 10.54 -15.63
N HIS A 86 2.84 10.36 -16.94
CA HIS A 86 2.34 11.25 -17.98
C HIS A 86 1.35 10.49 -18.88
N PRO A 87 0.18 10.15 -18.35
CA PRO A 87 -0.80 9.34 -19.05
C PRO A 87 -1.46 10.13 -20.19
N GLU A 88 -1.45 9.57 -21.40
CA GLU A 88 -2.28 10.08 -22.50
C GLU A 88 -3.73 9.58 -22.39
N ASN A 89 -3.95 8.46 -21.67
CA ASN A 89 -5.26 7.84 -21.48
C ASN A 89 -5.81 8.10 -20.07
N ALA A 90 -7.12 8.32 -19.97
CA ALA A 90 -7.80 8.54 -18.68
C ALA A 90 -7.68 7.35 -17.71
N ILE A 91 -7.58 6.12 -18.22
CA ILE A 91 -7.47 4.90 -17.41
C ILE A 91 -6.09 4.83 -16.72
N ASP A 92 -5.02 5.16 -17.45
CA ASP A 92 -3.66 5.22 -16.92
C ASP A 92 -3.54 6.30 -15.83
N ALA A 93 -4.19 7.45 -16.06
CA ALA A 93 -4.28 8.53 -15.09
C ALA A 93 -5.01 8.11 -13.81
N ALA A 94 -6.19 7.49 -13.95
CA ALA A 94 -6.97 7.02 -12.82
C ALA A 94 -6.17 6.03 -11.96
N TYR A 95 -5.43 5.12 -12.58
CA TYR A 95 -4.60 4.14 -11.85
C TYR A 95 -3.45 4.81 -11.08
N SER A 96 -2.71 5.72 -11.71
CA SER A 96 -1.62 6.46 -11.06
C SER A 96 -2.12 7.35 -9.91
N ILE A 97 -3.25 8.05 -10.11
CA ILE A 97 -3.90 8.85 -9.06
C ILE A 97 -4.37 7.97 -7.91
N THR A 98 -4.98 6.82 -8.19
CA THR A 98 -5.44 5.89 -7.15
C THR A 98 -4.26 5.39 -6.31
N PHE A 99 -3.14 5.04 -6.95
CA PHE A 99 -1.91 4.68 -6.25
C PHE A 99 -1.44 5.81 -5.33
N ALA A 100 -1.37 7.05 -5.82
CA ALA A 100 -0.94 8.21 -5.04
C ALA A 100 -1.87 8.49 -3.85
N VAL A 101 -3.19 8.52 -4.09
CA VAL A 101 -4.20 8.77 -3.06
C VAL A 101 -4.19 7.67 -2.00
N LEU A 102 -4.09 6.39 -2.38
CA LEU A 102 -4.01 5.28 -1.44
C LEU A 102 -2.81 5.44 -0.50
N ASN A 103 -1.63 5.73 -1.06
CA ASN A 103 -0.42 5.95 -0.28
C ASN A 103 -0.55 7.16 0.66
N LEU A 104 -1.09 8.28 0.17
CA LEU A 104 -1.33 9.47 0.99
C LEU A 104 -2.30 9.20 2.14
N LEU A 105 -3.38 8.46 1.88
CA LEU A 105 -4.35 8.07 2.91
C LEU A 105 -3.69 7.18 3.98
N LEU A 106 -2.91 6.18 3.57
CA LEU A 106 -2.18 5.31 4.49
C LEU A 106 -1.21 6.13 5.37
N ILE A 107 -0.48 7.06 4.78
CA ILE A 107 0.42 7.96 5.51
C ILE A 107 -0.36 8.87 6.47
N GLY A 108 -1.49 9.44 6.03
CA GLY A 108 -2.35 10.25 6.88
C GLY A 108 -2.87 9.48 8.10
N VAL A 109 -3.36 8.25 7.90
CA VAL A 109 -3.80 7.38 8.99
C VAL A 109 -2.65 7.05 9.94
N MET A 110 -1.45 6.74 9.42
CA MET A 110 -0.27 6.52 10.24
C MET A 110 0.06 7.71 11.12
N ILE A 111 0.05 8.92 10.57
CA ILE A 111 0.31 10.17 11.32
C ILE A 111 -0.74 10.34 12.43
N ILE A 112 -2.02 10.19 12.11
CA ILE A 112 -3.11 10.32 13.09
C ILE A 112 -2.97 9.30 14.22
N CYS A 113 -2.69 8.03 13.88
CA CYS A 113 -2.48 6.98 14.88
C CYS A 113 -1.29 7.29 15.79
N ASN A 114 -0.16 7.71 15.20
CA ASN A 114 1.04 8.04 15.96
C ASN A 114 0.83 9.25 16.88
N ILE A 115 0.19 10.32 16.40
CA ILE A 115 -0.15 11.49 17.23
C ILE A 115 -1.10 11.09 18.36
N GLY A 116 -2.11 10.27 18.06
CA GLY A 116 -3.07 9.80 19.06
C GLY A 116 -2.46 8.90 20.15
N VAL A 117 -1.35 8.23 19.84
CA VAL A 117 -0.52 7.50 20.82
C VAL A 117 0.33 8.47 21.65
N GLN A 118 0.92 9.50 21.03
CA GLN A 118 1.82 10.45 21.70
C GLN A 118 1.09 11.49 22.57
N CYS A 119 -0.14 11.85 22.22
CA CYS A 119 -0.96 12.84 22.93
C CYS A 119 -1.77 12.23 24.08
N LYS A 120 -1.34 11.08 24.60
CA LYS A 120 -1.92 10.37 25.75
C LYS A 120 -0.86 10.21 26.83
#